data_AF-A0A4Y8L5Y3-F1
#
_entry.id   AF-A0A4Y8L5Y3-F1
#
_cell.length_a   1.000
_cell.length_b   1.000
_cell.length_c   1.000
_cell.angle_alpha   90.00
_cell.angle_beta   90.00
_cell.angle_gamma   90.00
#
_symmetry.space_group_name_H-M   'P 1'
#
loop_
_entity.id
_entity.type
_entity.pdbx_description
1 polymer ?
#
loop_
_entity_poly.entity_id
_entity_poly.type
_entity_poly.pdbx_seq_one_letter_code
_entity_poly.pdbx_strand_id
1 'polypeptide(L)' 'MRKLLLFLHINSKVLTGFIVGGFLGYLHWFYFGCYWGTYLLSAECWVNCSMGAIFGGFVASLFNNNDI' A
#
# COMPACT_ATOMS: atom_id res chain seq x y z
N MET A 1 21.69 6.66 -12.28
CA MET A 1 21.43 5.52 -11.38
C MET A 1 21.63 5.84 -9.90
N ARG A 2 22.76 6.42 -9.47
CA ARG A 2 23.04 6.74 -8.05
C ARG A 2 21.92 7.51 -7.32
N LYS A 3 21.27 8.48 -7.98
CA LYS A 3 20.15 9.25 -7.41
C LYS A 3 18.89 8.39 -7.13
N LEU A 4 18.58 7.44 -8.01
CA LEU A 4 17.44 6.52 -7.84
C LEU A 4 17.69 5.54 -6.69
N LEU A 5 18.91 4.99 -6.60
CA LEU A 5 19.30 4.12 -5.49
C LEU A 5 19.23 4.86 -4.14
N LEU A 6 19.67 6.12 -4.12
CA LEU A 6 19.60 6.95 -2.92
C LEU A 6 18.14 7.20 -2.49
N PHE A 7 17.26 7.49 -3.45
CA PHE A 7 15.82 7.64 -3.21
C PHE A 7 15.19 6.36 -2.65
N LEU A 8 15.48 5.21 -3.24
CA LEU A 8 14.97 3.91 -2.79
C LEU A 8 15.48 3.56 -1.39
N HIS A 9 16.73 3.91 -1.07
CA HIS A 9 17.30 3.66 0.24
C HIS A 9 16.64 4.52 1.32
N ILE A 10 16.51 5.83 1.09
CA ILE A 10 15.89 6.77 2.03
C ILE A 10 14.42 6.41 2.29
N ASN A 11 13.68 6.05 1.24
CA ASN A 11 12.24 5.77 1.34
C ASN A 11 11.94 4.27 1.49
N SER A 12 12.93 3.44 1.82
CA SER A 12 12.77 1.98 1.86
C SER A 12 11.66 1.53 2.81
N LYS A 13 11.51 2.20 3.96
CA LYS A 13 10.43 1.94 4.92
C LYS A 13 9.03 2.23 4.34
N VAL A 14 8.88 3.36 3.66
CA VAL A 14 7.60 3.71 2.99
C VAL A 14 7.32 2.74 1.84
N LEU A 15 8.34 2.36 1.08
CA LEU A 15 8.21 1.43 -0.05
C LEU A 15 7.76 0.03 0.42
N THR A 16 8.33 -0.46 1.54
CA THR A 16 7.90 -1.73 2.14
C THR A 16 6.48 -1.63 2.67
N GLY A 17 6.09 -0.52 3.30
CA GLY A 17 4.70 -0.24 3.67
C GLY A 17 3.74 -0.26 2.48
N PHE A 18 4.15 0.30 1.35
CA PHE A 18 3.36 0.31 0.11
C PHE A 18 3.09 -1.11 -0.42
N ILE A 19 4.13 -1.96 -0.43
CA ILE A 19 4.03 -3.35 -0.87
C ILE A 19 3.13 -4.16 0.08
N VAL A 20 3.36 -4.05 1.39
CA VAL A 20 2.57 -4.77 2.41
C VAL A 20 1.11 -4.32 2.38
N GLY A 21 0.86 -3.02 2.29
CA GLY A 21 -0.48 -2.46 2.18
C GLY A 21 -1.20 -2.92 0.90
N GLY A 22 -0.51 -2.96 -0.23
CA GLY A 22 -1.09 -3.49 -1.48
C GLY A 22 -1.48 -4.96 -1.37
N PHE A 23 -0.65 -5.78 -0.71
CA PHE A 23 -0.95 -7.19 -0.45
C PHE A 23 -2.15 -7.37 0.48
N LEU A 24 -2.26 -6.55 1.52
CA LEU A 24 -3.44 -6.53 2.40
C LEU A 24 -4.71 -6.09 1.65
N GLY A 25 -4.60 -5.10 0.76
CA GLY A 25 -5.68 -4.66 -0.13
C GLY A 25 -6.14 -5.77 -1.08
N TYR A 26 -5.19 -6.55 -1.62
CA TYR A 26 -5.50 -7.74 -2.42
C TYR A 26 -6.25 -8.80 -1.61
N LEU A 27 -5.79 -9.11 -0.40
CA LEU A 27 -6.48 -10.06 0.49
C LEU A 27 -7.90 -9.58 0.81
N HIS A 28 -8.07 -8.30 1.12
CA HIS A 28 -9.39 -7.70 1.37
C HIS A 28 -10.31 -7.83 0.14
N TRP A 29 -9.79 -7.54 -1.05
CA TRP A 29 -10.53 -7.73 -2.29
C TRP A 29 -10.92 -9.20 -2.53
N PHE A 30 -9.98 -10.12 -2.35
CA PHE A 30 -10.18 -11.55 -2.61
C PHE A 30 -11.26 -12.17 -1.70
N TYR A 31 -11.24 -11.84 -0.41
CA TYR A 31 -12.16 -12.42 0.56
C TYR A 31 -13.49 -11.66 0.69
N PHE A 32 -13.50 -10.35 0.52
CA PHE A 32 -14.68 -9.51 0.77
C PHE A 32 -15.19 -8.79 -0.47
N GLY A 33 -14.29 -8.15 -1.23
CA GLY A 33 -14.65 -7.30 -2.37
C GLY A 33 -15.30 -8.07 -3.54
N CYS A 34 -14.77 -9.24 -3.89
CA CYS A 34 -15.25 -10.03 -5.02
C CYS A 34 -16.61 -10.71 -4.75
N TYR A 35 -16.88 -11.07 -3.49
CA TYR A 35 -18.05 -11.89 -3.13
C TYR A 35 -19.28 -11.07 -2.72
N TRP A 36 -19.07 -9.92 -2.07
CA TRP A 36 -20.19 -9.21 -1.45
C TRP A 36 -20.97 -8.29 -2.40
N GLY A 37 -20.42 -7.92 -3.57
CA GLY A 37 -21.16 -7.20 -4.62
C GLY A 37 -21.83 -5.88 -4.20
N THR A 38 -21.62 -5.41 -2.97
CA THR A 38 -22.37 -4.32 -2.34
C THR A 38 -21.94 -2.94 -2.87
N TYR A 39 -20.77 -2.83 -3.50
CA TYR A 39 -20.25 -1.61 -4.11
C TYR A 39 -19.44 -1.92 -5.37
N LEU A 40 -19.88 -1.46 -6.56
CA LEU A 40 -19.19 -1.66 -7.84
C LEU A 40 -17.71 -1.21 -7.79
N LEU A 41 -17.41 -0.13 -7.06
CA LEU A 41 -16.04 0.37 -6.92
C LEU A 41 -15.13 -0.58 -6.10
N SER A 42 -15.70 -1.35 -5.16
CA SER A 42 -14.97 -2.28 -4.30
C SER A 42 -14.81 -3.67 -4.93
N ALA A 43 -15.56 -3.98 -6.00
CA ALA A 43 -15.44 -5.24 -6.72
C ALA A 43 -14.15 -5.31 -7.57
N GLU A 44 -13.51 -4.16 -7.78
CA GLU A 44 -12.32 -4.05 -8.59
C GLU A 44 -11.03 -4.19 -7.76
N CYS A 45 -10.18 -5.13 -8.18
CA CYS A 45 -8.91 -5.40 -7.49
C CYS A 45 -8.00 -4.17 -7.47
N TRP A 46 -7.95 -3.42 -8.57
CA TRP A 46 -7.07 -2.25 -8.68
C TRP A 46 -7.45 -1.13 -7.71
N VAL A 47 -8.72 -0.97 -7.36
CA VAL A 47 -9.17 0.04 -6.37
C VAL A 47 -8.71 -0.36 -4.97
N ASN A 48 -9.03 -1.58 -4.54
CA ASN A 48 -8.66 -2.08 -3.21
C ASN A 48 -7.14 -2.21 -3.02
N CYS A 49 -6.42 -2.68 -4.04
CA CYS A 49 -4.96 -2.76 -4.01
C CYS A 49 -4.31 -1.36 -3.96
N SER A 50 -4.78 -0.42 -4.77
CA SER A 50 -4.24 0.94 -4.78
C SER A 50 -4.49 1.65 -3.45
N MET A 51 -5.70 1.47 -2.89
CA MET A 51 -6.05 2.05 -1.60
C MET A 51 -5.21 1.43 -0.48
N GLY A 52 -5.10 0.10 -0.45
CA GLY A 52 -4.24 -0.61 0.50
C GLY A 52 -2.79 -0.16 0.40
N ALA A 53 -2.25 0.00 -0.80
CA ALA A 53 -0.86 0.43 -1.02
C ALA A 53 -0.62 1.87 -0.55
N ILE A 54 -1.50 2.80 -0.87
CA ILE A 54 -1.42 4.20 -0.43
C ILE A 54 -1.51 4.27 1.11
N PHE A 55 -2.47 3.57 1.71
CA PHE A 55 -2.60 3.52 3.17
C PHE A 55 -1.41 2.86 3.85
N GLY A 56 -0.89 1.76 3.31
CA GLY A 56 0.30 1.09 3.85
C GLY A 56 1.55 1.96 3.78
N GLY A 57 1.75 2.69 2.67
CA GLY A 57 2.80 3.70 2.55
C GLY A 57 2.63 4.84 3.54
N PHE A 58 1.41 5.36 3.70
CA PHE A 58 1.09 6.40 4.67
C PHE A 58 1.37 5.95 6.11
N VAL A 59 0.89 4.77 6.51
CA VAL A 59 1.14 4.21 7.85
C VAL A 59 2.64 4.01 8.08
N ALA A 60 3.37 3.45 7.11
CA ALA A 60 4.82 3.29 7.23
C ALA A 60 5.57 4.63 7.31
N SER A 61 5.03 5.70 6.72
CA SER A 61 5.60 7.04 6.84
C SER A 61 5.47 7.62 8.25
N LEU A 62 4.43 7.24 9.01
CA LEU A 62 4.25 7.65 10.40
C LEU A 62 5.28 7.01 11.34
N PHE A 63 5.76 5.81 11.00
CA PHE A 63 6.84 5.13 11.74
C PHE A 63 8.24 5.50 11.26
N ASN A 64 8.34 6.38 10.27
CA ASN A 64 9.61 6.93 9.84
C ASN A 64 10.04 8.03 10.82
N ASN A 65 10.38 7.60 12.03
CA ASN A 65 11.04 8.42 13.02
C ASN A 65 12.43 8.81 12.48
N ASN A 66 12.47 9.89 11.71
CA ASN A 66 13.53 10.86 11.92
C ASN A 66 13.12 11.61 13.20
N ASP A 67 13.28 10.94 14.34
CA ASP A 67 13.46 11.64 15.60
C ASP A 67 14.63 12.59 15.37
N ILE A 68 14.37 13.89 15.54
CA ILE A 68 15.40 14.91 15.73
C ILE A 68 16.34 14.45 16.85
#